data_AF-A0A8S3ZJE4-F1
#
_entry.id   AF-A0A8S3ZJE4-F1
#
_cell.length_a   1.000
_cell.length_b   1.000
_cell.length_c   1.000
_cell.angle_alpha   90.00
_cell.angle_beta   90.00
_cell.angle_gamma   90.00
#
_symmetry.space_group_name_H-M   'P 1'
#
loop_
_entity.id
_entity.type
_entity.pdbx_description
1 polymer ?
#
loop_
_entity_poly.entity_id
_entity_poly.type
_entity_poly.pdbx_seq_one_letter_code
_entity_poly.pdbx_strand_id
1 'polypeptide(L)'
;MCITINNIEQVRRSLKPLPTLLDFNEIQQAVELAKDDPHPPKEVTTGLLGKASLQGLIKQADEEMVAQIRQVVDRLADKMRPDIKKDVFHLNWAPESLPAEEAVGDLLEYLDNNLNALNSHLLKANFDRILSSIWVEVLEEFKEVLDTEEMRPPVFYQRMFQALSLLVDFMYANGNGLEMEAILIKPFE
;
A
#
# COMPACT_ATOMS: atom_id res chain seq x y z
N MET A 1 -9.12 -9.52 7.88
CA MET A 1 -7.93 -8.78 7.39
C MET A 1 -8.09 -7.28 7.60
N CYS A 2 -9.19 -6.66 7.17
CA CYS A 2 -9.41 -5.20 7.33
C CYS A 2 -9.36 -4.72 8.80
N ILE A 3 -9.96 -5.48 9.74
CA ILE A 3 -9.86 -5.18 11.18
C ILE A 3 -8.41 -5.18 11.66
N THR A 4 -7.62 -6.19 11.26
CA THR A 4 -6.22 -6.34 11.66
C THR A 4 -5.37 -5.16 11.19
N ILE A 5 -5.41 -4.81 9.90
CA ILE A 5 -4.62 -3.70 9.36
C ILE A 5 -5.07 -2.34 9.91
N ASN A 6 -6.37 -2.16 10.17
CA ASN A 6 -6.88 -0.95 10.83
C ASN A 6 -6.39 -0.84 12.28
N ASN A 7 -6.37 -1.95 13.02
CA ASN A 7 -5.85 -1.96 14.38
C ASN A 7 -4.36 -1.61 14.42
N ILE A 8 -3.56 -2.17 13.49
CA ILE A 8 -2.14 -1.84 13.38
C ILE A 8 -1.95 -0.35 13.06
N GLU A 9 -2.71 0.19 12.10
CA GLU A 9 -2.68 1.62 11.76
C GLU A 9 -3.13 2.50 12.94
N GLN A 10 -4.10 2.06 13.74
CA GLN A 10 -4.55 2.77 14.93
C GLN A 10 -3.48 2.78 16.03
N VAL A 11 -2.81 1.66 16.28
CA VAL A 11 -1.67 1.58 17.19
C VAL A 11 -0.58 2.53 16.73
N ARG A 12 -0.21 2.47 15.44
CA ARG A 12 0.79 3.35 14.84
C ARG A 12 0.46 4.84 15.03
N ARG A 13 -0.79 5.25 14.78
CA ARG A 13 -1.25 6.63 15.03
C ARG A 13 -1.13 7.03 16.49
N SER A 14 -1.37 6.09 17.39
CA SER A 14 -1.29 6.31 18.83
C SER A 14 0.15 6.45 19.34
N LEU A 15 1.14 5.91 18.61
CA LEU A 15 2.57 6.10 18.94
C LEU A 15 3.04 7.54 18.71
N LYS A 16 2.53 8.21 17.68
CA LYS A 16 2.96 9.57 17.27
C LYS A 16 2.90 10.63 18.38
N PRO A 17 1.80 10.76 19.16
CA PRO A 17 1.73 11.76 20.22
C PRO A 17 2.49 11.37 21.51
N LEU A 18 2.91 10.11 21.68
CA LEU A 18 3.52 9.64 22.95
C LEU A 18 4.74 10.46 23.39
N PRO A 19 5.69 10.85 22.51
CA PRO A 19 6.84 11.65 22.94
C PRO A 19 6.44 12.98 23.56
N THR A 20 5.34 13.58 23.09
CA THR A 20 4.80 14.83 23.63
C THR A 20 3.95 14.58 24.87
N LEU A 21 3.07 13.57 24.86
CA LEU A 21 2.17 13.27 25.98
C LEU A 21 2.90 12.82 27.25
N LEU A 22 4.06 12.17 27.08
CA LEU A 22 4.89 11.69 28.17
C LEU A 22 6.05 12.63 28.48
N ASP A 23 6.05 13.84 27.89
CA ASP A 23 7.11 14.84 28.05
C ASP A 23 8.51 14.24 27.99
N PHE A 24 8.82 13.53 26.90
CA PHE A 24 10.11 12.84 26.74
C PHE A 24 11.30 13.78 26.91
N ASN A 25 11.13 15.08 26.61
CA ASN A 25 12.15 16.10 26.85
C ASN A 25 12.42 16.31 28.35
N GLU A 26 11.38 16.34 29.18
CA GLU A 26 11.51 16.50 30.63
C GLU A 26 12.10 15.25 31.27
N ILE A 27 11.61 14.07 30.86
CA ILE A 27 12.20 12.78 31.28
C ILE A 27 13.68 12.73 30.90
N GLN A 28 14.03 13.13 29.68
CA GLN A 28 15.40 13.16 29.22
C GLN A 28 16.26 14.10 30.06
N GLN A 29 15.77 15.31 30.36
CA GLN A 29 16.50 16.27 31.17
C GLN A 29 16.72 15.75 32.60
N ALA A 30 15.70 15.14 33.20
CA ALA A 30 15.80 14.51 34.51
C ALA A 30 16.83 13.36 34.52
N VAL A 31 16.85 12.55 33.46
CA VAL A 31 17.80 11.44 33.28
C VAL A 31 19.23 11.95 33.09
N GLU A 32 19.43 13.04 32.35
CA GLU A 32 20.75 13.66 32.18
C GLU A 32 21.29 14.21 33.51
N LEU A 33 20.45 14.89 34.30
CA LEU A 33 20.83 15.41 35.61
C LEU A 33 21.15 14.28 36.61
N ALA A 34 20.44 13.15 36.54
CA ALA A 34 20.67 12.00 37.41
C ALA A 34 21.96 11.23 37.08
N LYS A 35 22.61 11.48 35.94
CA LYS A 35 23.90 10.83 35.59
C LYS A 35 25.07 11.36 36.40
N ASP A 36 24.98 12.60 36.88
CA ASP A 36 26.01 13.25 37.69
C ASP A 36 25.86 12.94 39.20
N ASP A 37 24.84 12.16 39.58
CA ASP A 37 24.66 11.67 40.95
C ASP A 37 25.78 10.65 41.29
N PRO A 38 26.42 10.72 42.47
CA PRO A 38 27.40 9.72 42.92
C PRO A 38 26.85 8.29 43.01
N HIS A 39 25.53 8.09 43.05
CA HIS A 39 24.88 6.76 43.00
C HIS A 39 23.71 6.77 41.99
N PRO A 40 23.98 6.79 40.68
CA PRO A 40 22.93 6.92 39.68
C PRO A 40 22.07 5.66 39.63
N PRO A 41 20.76 5.78 39.34
CA PRO A 41 19.89 4.62 39.12
C PRO A 41 20.44 3.72 38.01
N LYS A 42 20.31 2.40 38.18
CA LYS A 42 20.80 1.40 37.20
C LYS A 42 20.25 1.61 35.79
N GLU A 43 19.01 2.06 35.68
CA GLU A 43 18.31 2.30 34.40
C GLU A 43 18.85 3.50 33.63
N VAL A 44 19.40 4.48 34.34
CA VAL A 44 20.08 5.66 33.77
C VAL A 44 21.46 5.28 33.26
N THR A 45 22.17 4.40 33.99
CA THR A 45 23.51 3.91 33.62
C THR A 45 23.48 2.90 32.47
N THR A 46 22.43 2.08 32.34
CA THR A 46 22.24 1.17 31.20
C THR A 46 21.79 1.88 29.91
N GLY A 47 21.48 3.18 29.98
CA GLY A 47 21.08 4.00 28.83
C GLY A 47 19.65 3.77 28.35
N LEU A 48 18.87 2.91 29.01
CA LEU A 48 17.48 2.58 28.65
C LEU A 48 16.54 3.80 28.66
N LEU A 49 16.81 4.78 29.53
CA LEU A 49 16.04 6.03 29.65
C LEU A 49 16.67 7.22 28.91
N GLY A 50 17.75 7.01 28.15
CA GLY A 50 18.41 8.08 27.40
C GLY A 50 17.58 8.58 26.21
N LYS A 51 17.85 9.83 25.75
CA LYS A 51 17.19 10.46 24.60
C LYS A 51 17.06 9.54 23.39
N ALA A 52 18.19 8.97 22.97
CA ALA A 52 18.28 8.13 21.79
C ALA A 52 17.50 6.81 21.97
N SER A 53 17.37 6.32 23.21
CA SER A 53 16.68 5.08 23.53
C SER A 53 15.16 5.27 23.50
N LEU A 54 14.61 6.31 24.14
CA LEU A 54 13.16 6.55 24.14
C LEU A 54 12.62 6.91 22.76
N GLN A 55 13.31 7.81 22.05
CA GLN A 55 12.96 8.15 20.66
C GLN A 55 13.19 6.96 19.72
N GLY A 56 14.26 6.19 19.97
CA GLY A 56 14.58 4.98 19.22
C GLY A 56 13.49 3.91 19.34
N LEU A 57 12.95 3.70 20.55
CA LEU A 57 11.87 2.73 20.79
C LEU A 57 10.58 3.11 20.05
N ILE A 58 10.16 4.39 20.10
CA ILE A 58 8.97 4.85 19.36
C ILE A 58 9.18 4.73 17.86
N LYS A 59 10.36 5.11 17.36
CA LYS A 59 10.70 4.99 15.95
C LYS A 59 10.69 3.53 15.49
N GLN A 60 11.35 2.65 16.24
CA GLN A 60 11.38 1.22 15.94
C GLN A 60 9.96 0.63 15.93
N ALA A 61 9.13 0.98 16.91
CA ALA A 61 7.75 0.53 16.95
C ALA A 61 6.94 1.05 15.75
N ASP A 62 7.10 2.31 15.31
CA ASP A 62 6.45 2.83 14.09
C ASP A 62 6.90 2.04 12.85
N GLU A 63 8.21 1.79 12.72
CA GLU A 63 8.79 1.01 11.61
C GLU A 63 8.25 -0.43 11.58
N GLU A 64 8.17 -1.09 12.73
CA GLU A 64 7.58 -2.42 12.86
C GLU A 64 6.09 -2.43 12.45
N MET A 65 5.30 -1.44 12.89
CA MET A 65 3.89 -1.33 12.49
C MET A 65 3.74 -1.08 10.98
N VAL A 66 4.62 -0.26 10.38
CA VAL A 66 4.65 -0.04 8.92
C VAL A 66 4.97 -1.33 8.18
N ALA A 67 5.96 -2.09 8.65
CA ALA A 67 6.32 -3.38 8.05
C ALA A 67 5.16 -4.39 8.11
N GLN A 68 4.47 -4.45 9.25
CA GLN A 68 3.28 -5.30 9.42
C GLN A 68 2.12 -4.86 8.51
N ILE A 69 1.87 -3.56 8.38
CA ILE A 69 0.89 -3.01 7.43
C ILE A 69 1.24 -3.47 6.02
N ARG A 70 2.48 -3.25 5.57
CA ARG A 70 2.94 -3.66 4.24
C ARG A 70 2.72 -5.15 4.01
N GLN A 71 3.09 -6.01 4.96
CA GLN A 71 2.88 -7.46 4.83
C GLN A 71 1.41 -7.83 4.65
N VAL A 72 0.47 -7.14 5.32
CA VAL A 72 -0.96 -7.39 5.14
C VAL A 72 -1.46 -6.87 3.79
N VAL A 73 -0.94 -5.73 3.32
CA VAL A 73 -1.23 -5.18 1.99
C VAL A 73 -0.79 -6.16 0.90
N ASP A 74 0.47 -6.60 0.94
CA ASP A 74 1.06 -7.52 -0.05
C ASP A 74 0.25 -8.82 -0.12
N ARG A 75 -0.07 -9.42 1.04
CA ARG A 75 -0.89 -10.64 1.10
C ARG A 75 -2.28 -10.49 0.53
N LEU A 76 -2.88 -9.30 0.62
CA LEU A 76 -4.18 -9.02 0.05
C LEU A 76 -4.09 -8.91 -1.47
N ALA A 77 -3.08 -8.19 -1.97
CA ALA A 77 -2.81 -8.06 -3.41
C ALA A 77 -2.53 -9.43 -4.03
N ASP A 78 -1.64 -10.24 -3.42
CA ASP A 78 -1.35 -11.62 -3.80
C ASP A 78 -2.60 -12.49 -3.88
N LYS A 79 -3.58 -12.25 -2.99
CA LYS A 79 -4.84 -13.00 -2.96
C LYS A 79 -5.77 -12.62 -4.10
N MET A 80 -5.73 -11.37 -4.58
CA MET A 80 -6.54 -10.91 -5.71
C MET A 80 -5.89 -11.22 -7.07
N ARG A 81 -4.57 -11.38 -7.09
CA ARG A 81 -3.78 -11.63 -8.29
C ARG A 81 -4.32 -12.76 -9.18
N PRO A 82 -4.74 -13.94 -8.69
CA PRO A 82 -5.21 -15.02 -9.56
C PRO A 82 -6.46 -14.65 -10.38
N ASP A 83 -7.40 -13.89 -9.80
CA ASP A 83 -8.59 -13.44 -10.53
C ASP A 83 -8.25 -12.34 -11.52
N ILE A 84 -7.40 -11.39 -11.12
CA ILE A 84 -6.87 -10.35 -12.03
C ILE A 84 -6.20 -11.01 -13.25
N LYS A 85 -5.30 -11.96 -13.01
CA LYS A 85 -4.61 -12.72 -14.05
C LYS A 85 -5.58 -13.41 -15.00
N LYS A 86 -6.61 -14.06 -14.45
CA LYS A 86 -7.65 -14.76 -15.22
C LYS A 86 -8.40 -13.77 -16.12
N ASP A 87 -8.79 -12.61 -15.62
CA ASP A 87 -9.55 -11.63 -16.39
C ASP A 87 -8.68 -10.93 -17.46
N VAL A 88 -7.41 -10.62 -17.14
CA VAL A 88 -6.43 -10.11 -18.13
C VAL A 88 -6.16 -11.14 -19.22
N PHE A 89 -6.10 -12.43 -18.88
CA PHE A 89 -5.99 -13.51 -19.86
C PHE A 89 -7.21 -13.55 -20.79
N HIS A 90 -8.44 -13.38 -20.27
CA HIS A 90 -9.63 -13.33 -21.11
C HIS A 90 -9.64 -12.11 -22.04
N LEU A 91 -9.23 -10.94 -21.57
CA LEU A 91 -9.02 -9.74 -22.38
C LEU A 91 -8.03 -9.98 -23.53
N ASN A 92 -6.92 -10.66 -23.24
CA ASN A 92 -5.90 -11.01 -24.22
C ASN A 92 -6.48 -11.87 -25.37
N TRP A 93 -7.35 -12.84 -25.03
CA TRP A 93 -7.96 -13.77 -25.97
C TRP A 93 -9.30 -13.30 -26.56
N ALA A 94 -9.75 -12.08 -26.23
CA ALA A 94 -10.98 -11.53 -26.75
C ALA A 94 -10.98 -11.44 -28.29
N PRO A 95 -12.12 -11.67 -28.97
CA PRO A 95 -12.23 -11.53 -30.42
C PRO A 95 -11.82 -10.13 -30.90
N GLU A 96 -11.18 -10.00 -32.06
CA GLU A 96 -10.71 -8.70 -32.58
C GLU A 96 -11.83 -7.67 -32.77
N SER A 97 -13.06 -8.13 -33.01
CA SER A 97 -14.24 -7.27 -33.14
C SER A 97 -14.79 -6.76 -31.81
N LEU A 98 -14.38 -7.35 -30.67
CA LEU A 98 -14.88 -6.97 -29.36
C LEU A 98 -14.22 -5.66 -28.90
N PRO A 99 -15.00 -4.61 -28.60
CA PRO A 99 -14.48 -3.36 -28.07
C PRO A 99 -13.71 -3.54 -26.76
N ALA A 100 -12.78 -2.64 -26.47
CA ALA A 100 -11.97 -2.71 -25.26
C ALA A 100 -12.82 -2.59 -23.98
N GLU A 101 -13.86 -1.76 -24.01
CA GLU A 101 -14.81 -1.53 -22.92
C GLU A 101 -15.53 -2.82 -22.52
N GLU A 102 -15.95 -3.62 -23.51
CA GLU A 102 -16.59 -4.91 -23.27
C GLU A 102 -15.55 -5.97 -22.84
N ALA A 103 -14.37 -5.96 -23.45
CA ALA A 103 -13.33 -6.96 -23.18
C ALA A 103 -12.69 -6.83 -21.78
N VAL A 104 -12.59 -5.61 -21.23
CA VAL A 104 -12.05 -5.35 -19.88
C VAL A 104 -13.14 -5.37 -18.80
N GLY A 105 -14.41 -5.51 -19.19
CA GLY A 105 -15.57 -5.37 -18.31
C GLY A 105 -15.50 -6.26 -17.07
N ASP A 106 -15.18 -7.54 -17.25
CA ASP A 106 -15.09 -8.50 -16.14
C ASP A 106 -14.04 -8.08 -15.09
N LEU A 107 -12.88 -7.60 -15.54
CA LEU A 107 -11.82 -7.11 -14.65
C LEU A 107 -12.27 -5.86 -13.89
N LEU A 108 -12.92 -4.91 -14.57
CA LEU A 108 -13.44 -3.69 -13.93
C LEU A 108 -14.51 -4.03 -12.89
N GLU A 109 -15.44 -4.94 -13.20
CA GLU A 109 -16.47 -5.38 -12.27
C GLU A 109 -15.86 -6.10 -11.06
N TYR A 110 -14.88 -6.98 -11.28
CA TYR A 110 -14.17 -7.65 -10.20
C TYR A 110 -13.48 -6.65 -9.27
N LEU A 111 -12.74 -5.69 -9.85
CA LEU A 111 -12.05 -4.66 -9.08
C LEU A 111 -13.04 -3.76 -8.33
N ASP A 112 -14.12 -3.30 -8.97
CA ASP A 112 -15.12 -2.44 -8.35
C ASP A 112 -15.76 -3.10 -7.13
N ASN A 113 -16.23 -4.35 -7.29
CA ASN A 113 -16.85 -5.10 -6.19
C ASN A 113 -15.90 -5.26 -4.99
N ASN A 114 -14.65 -5.63 -5.24
CA ASN A 114 -13.67 -5.85 -4.17
C ASN A 114 -13.20 -4.52 -3.54
N LEU A 115 -12.91 -3.50 -4.35
CA LEU A 115 -12.45 -2.21 -3.86
C LEU A 115 -13.55 -1.48 -3.08
N ASN A 116 -14.82 -1.56 -3.49
CA ASN A 116 -15.93 -1.01 -2.72
C ASN A 116 -16.07 -1.71 -1.36
N ALA A 117 -15.96 -3.03 -1.32
CA ALA A 117 -15.98 -3.78 -0.06
C ALA A 117 -14.77 -3.45 0.84
N LEU A 118 -13.59 -3.23 0.27
CA LEU A 118 -12.40 -2.85 1.02
C LEU A 118 -12.52 -1.41 1.57
N ASN A 119 -12.98 -0.46 0.74
CA ASN A 119 -13.15 0.94 1.10
C ASN A 119 -14.13 1.11 2.27
N SER A 120 -15.20 0.32 2.33
CA SER A 120 -16.17 0.39 3.43
C SER A 120 -15.65 -0.15 4.77
N HIS A 121 -14.56 -0.91 4.77
CA HIS A 121 -14.04 -1.59 5.97
C HIS A 121 -12.61 -1.16 6.37
N LEU A 122 -11.97 -0.27 5.61
CA LEU A 122 -10.59 0.16 5.83
C LEU A 122 -10.51 1.64 6.20
N LEU A 123 -9.53 1.99 7.02
CA LEU A 123 -9.10 3.38 7.14
C LEU A 123 -8.55 3.84 5.79
N LYS A 124 -8.85 5.10 5.39
CA LYS A 124 -8.42 5.70 4.11
C LYS A 124 -6.94 5.42 3.79
N ALA A 125 -6.04 5.67 4.74
CA ALA A 125 -4.60 5.43 4.55
C ALA A 125 -4.23 3.95 4.24
N ASN A 126 -4.99 2.99 4.75
CA ASN A 126 -4.80 1.57 4.43
C ASN A 126 -5.43 1.21 3.09
N PHE A 127 -6.61 1.76 2.81
CA PHE A 127 -7.26 1.59 1.51
C PHE A 127 -6.38 2.11 0.38
N ASP A 128 -5.78 3.30 0.52
CA ASP A 128 -4.93 3.90 -0.51
C ASP A 128 -3.67 3.05 -0.79
N ARG A 129 -3.07 2.45 0.25
CA ARG A 129 -1.94 1.52 0.11
C ARG A 129 -2.34 0.25 -0.63
N ILE A 130 -3.52 -0.28 -0.31
CA ILE A 130 -4.07 -1.48 -0.95
C ILE A 130 -4.40 -1.19 -2.41
N LEU A 131 -5.05 -0.06 -2.69
CA LEU A 131 -5.38 0.37 -4.05
C LEU A 131 -4.11 0.50 -4.91
N SER A 132 -3.05 1.09 -4.35
CA SER A 132 -1.75 1.18 -5.03
C SER A 132 -1.11 -0.19 -5.27
N SER A 133 -1.20 -1.11 -4.31
CA SER A 133 -0.65 -2.47 -4.47
C SER A 133 -1.41 -3.27 -5.52
N ILE A 134 -2.74 -3.18 -5.55
CA ILE A 134 -3.58 -3.83 -6.56
C ILE A 134 -3.28 -3.27 -7.96
N TRP A 135 -3.05 -1.96 -8.08
CA TRP A 135 -2.65 -1.36 -9.35
C TRP A 135 -1.37 -1.98 -9.92
N VAL A 136 -0.38 -2.21 -9.07
CA VAL A 136 0.87 -2.88 -9.46
C VAL A 136 0.60 -4.30 -9.96
N GLU A 137 -0.23 -5.08 -9.26
CA GLU A 137 -0.59 -6.43 -9.71
C GLU A 137 -1.29 -6.42 -11.08
N VAL A 138 -2.21 -5.48 -11.31
CA VAL A 138 -2.86 -5.32 -12.63
C VAL A 138 -1.81 -5.05 -13.71
N LEU A 139 -0.89 -4.10 -13.47
CA LEU A 139 0.15 -3.79 -14.45
C LEU A 139 1.12 -4.96 -14.70
N GLU A 140 1.50 -5.70 -13.67
CA GLU A 140 2.34 -6.89 -13.81
C GLU A 140 1.66 -7.98 -14.63
N GLU A 141 0.35 -8.20 -14.48
CA GLU A 141 -0.37 -9.18 -15.31
C GLU A 141 -0.50 -8.72 -16.77
N PHE A 142 -0.73 -7.41 -17.02
CA PHE A 142 -0.70 -6.87 -18.38
C PHE A 142 0.68 -7.02 -19.02
N LYS A 143 1.73 -6.73 -18.27
CA LYS A 143 3.12 -6.89 -18.71
C LYS A 143 3.44 -8.35 -19.01
N GLU A 144 3.08 -9.28 -18.12
CA GLU A 144 3.31 -10.71 -18.32
C GLU A 144 2.67 -11.20 -19.61
N VAL A 145 1.43 -10.80 -19.89
CA VAL A 145 0.77 -11.11 -21.16
C VAL A 145 1.52 -10.52 -22.35
N LEU A 146 1.87 -9.23 -22.31
CA LEU A 146 2.55 -8.56 -23.42
C LEU A 146 3.96 -9.13 -23.69
N ASP A 147 4.66 -9.60 -22.66
CA ASP A 147 6.00 -10.18 -22.76
C ASP A 147 5.98 -11.64 -23.25
N THR A 148 4.89 -12.38 -22.99
CA THR A 148 4.79 -13.83 -23.30
C THR A 148 4.10 -14.14 -24.62
N GLU A 149 3.28 -13.22 -25.13
CA GLU A 149 2.56 -13.40 -26.39
C GLU A 149 3.48 -13.28 -27.60
N GLU A 150 3.25 -14.15 -28.60
CA GLU A 150 3.85 -13.97 -29.92
C GLU A 150 3.30 -12.69 -30.58
N MET A 151 3.97 -12.22 -31.64
CA MET A 151 3.55 -10.99 -32.34
C MET A 151 2.09 -11.08 -32.79
N ARG A 152 1.24 -10.20 -32.25
CA ARG A 152 -0.18 -10.10 -32.57
C ARG A 152 -0.47 -9.01 -33.61
N PRO A 153 -1.66 -9.01 -34.24
CA PRO A 153 -2.09 -7.90 -35.10
C PRO A 153 -2.20 -6.57 -34.33
N PRO A 154 -2.06 -5.40 -34.98
CA PRO A 154 -2.11 -4.09 -34.30
C PRO A 154 -3.38 -3.83 -33.47
N VAL A 155 -4.52 -4.38 -33.87
CA VAL A 155 -5.80 -4.24 -33.17
C VAL A 155 -5.74 -4.79 -31.74
N PHE A 156 -4.95 -5.84 -31.52
CA PHE A 156 -4.73 -6.41 -30.19
C PHE A 156 -4.07 -5.39 -29.26
N TYR A 157 -2.94 -4.79 -29.67
CA TYR A 157 -2.22 -3.82 -28.85
C TYR A 157 -3.03 -2.55 -28.63
N GLN A 158 -3.80 -2.13 -29.64
CA GLN A 158 -4.75 -1.02 -29.50
C GLN A 158 -5.79 -1.31 -28.41
N ARG A 159 -6.37 -2.52 -28.39
CA ARG A 159 -7.32 -2.93 -27.36
C ARG A 159 -6.70 -2.98 -25.97
N MET A 160 -5.49 -3.53 -25.84
CA MET A 160 -4.77 -3.56 -24.56
C MET A 160 -4.49 -2.15 -24.03
N PHE A 161 -4.08 -1.22 -24.91
CA PHE A 161 -3.86 0.18 -24.56
C PHE A 161 -5.15 0.89 -24.13
N GLN A 162 -6.26 0.66 -24.85
CA GLN A 162 -7.57 1.22 -24.49
C GLN A 162 -8.06 0.66 -23.16
N ALA A 163 -7.91 -0.64 -22.91
CA ALA A 163 -8.25 -1.28 -21.64
C ALA A 163 -7.44 -0.69 -20.48
N LEU A 164 -6.13 -0.50 -20.65
CA LEU A 164 -5.28 0.18 -19.66
C LEU A 164 -5.74 1.62 -19.41
N SER A 165 -6.18 2.34 -20.44
CA SER A 165 -6.69 3.71 -20.29
C SER A 165 -7.96 3.74 -19.44
N LEU A 166 -8.89 2.80 -19.66
CA LEU A 166 -10.10 2.64 -18.85
C LEU A 166 -9.76 2.29 -17.39
N LEU A 167 -8.76 1.43 -17.18
CA LEU A 167 -8.28 1.08 -15.84
C LEU A 167 -7.61 2.27 -15.14
N VAL A 168 -6.85 3.10 -15.86
CA VAL A 168 -6.26 4.34 -15.32
C VAL A 168 -7.37 5.29 -14.83
N ASP A 169 -8.40 5.50 -15.65
CA ASP A 169 -9.54 6.34 -15.27
C ASP A 169 -10.30 5.76 -14.06
N PHE A 170 -10.48 4.44 -14.04
CA PHE A 170 -11.08 3.71 -12.93
C PHE A 170 -10.28 3.87 -11.62
N MET A 171 -8.95 3.68 -11.68
CA MET A 171 -8.07 3.81 -10.50
C MET A 171 -7.94 5.25 -10.02
N TYR A 172 -8.06 6.24 -10.91
CA TYR A 172 -8.12 7.66 -10.56
C TYR A 172 -9.46 8.03 -9.90
N ALA A 173 -10.56 7.42 -10.34
CA ALA A 173 -11.91 7.59 -9.78
C ALA A 173 -12.33 9.06 -9.59
N ASN A 174 -12.09 9.91 -10.60
CA ASN A 174 -12.36 11.35 -10.57
C ASN A 174 -11.70 12.07 -9.37
N GLY A 175 -10.48 11.66 -9.00
CA GLY A 175 -9.73 12.24 -7.88
C GLY A 175 -10.06 11.65 -6.50
N ASN A 176 -10.91 10.62 -6.43
CA ASN A 176 -11.21 9.91 -5.18
C ASN A 176 -10.33 8.66 -4.96
N GLY A 177 -9.64 8.21 -6.01
CA GLY A 177 -8.76 7.04 -6.01
C GLY A 177 -7.30 7.41 -5.83
N LEU A 178 -6.43 6.82 -6.65
CA LEU A 178 -4.99 7.13 -6.67
C LEU A 178 -4.75 8.49 -7.34
N GLU A 179 -3.72 9.19 -6.87
CA GLU A 179 -3.23 10.39 -7.57
C GLU A 179 -2.61 9.99 -8.92
N MET A 180 -2.77 10.85 -9.93
CA MET A 180 -2.29 10.55 -11.29
C MET A 180 -0.77 10.31 -11.32
N GLU A 181 -0.02 10.97 -10.43
CA GLU A 181 1.43 10.77 -10.25
C GLU A 181 1.80 9.37 -9.74
N ALA A 182 0.91 8.75 -8.96
CA ALA A 182 1.10 7.38 -8.47
C ALA A 182 0.65 6.33 -9.49
N ILE A 183 -0.32 6.66 -10.35
CA ILE A 183 -0.82 5.78 -11.42
C ILE A 183 0.18 5.74 -12.58
N LEU A 184 0.61 6.92 -13.04
CA LEU A 184 1.62 7.09 -14.06
C LEU A 184 2.99 6.91 -13.40
N ILE A 185 3.39 5.65 -13.19
CA ILE A 185 4.77 5.31 -12.83
C ILE A 185 5.68 6.16 -13.73
N LYS A 186 6.62 6.91 -13.12
CA LYS A 186 7.57 7.75 -13.87
C LYS A 186 8.10 6.95 -15.06
N PRO A 187 8.16 7.54 -16.27
CA PRO A 187 8.60 6.85 -17.46
C PRO A 187 9.89 6.09 -17.14
N PHE A 188 9.92 4.81 -17.50
CA PHE A 188 11.12 3.99 -17.44
C PHE A 188 12.30 4.79 -18.01
N GLU A 189 13.21 5.21 -17.14
CA GLU A 189 14.58 5.61 -17.51
C GLU A 189 15.45 4.36 -17.59
#